data_AF-A0A9W9MH22-F1
#
_entry.id   AF-A0A9W9MH22-F1
#
_cell.length_a   1.000
_cell.length_b   1.000
_cell.length_c   1.000
_cell.angle_alpha   90.00
_cell.angle_beta   90.00
_cell.angle_gamma   90.00
#
_symmetry.space_group_name_H-M   'P 1'
#
loop_
_entity.id
_entity.type
_entity.pdbx_description
1 polymer ?
#
loop_
_entity_poly.entity_id
_entity_poly.type
_entity_poly.pdbx_seq_one_letter_code
_entity_poly.pdbx_strand_id
1 'polypeptide(L)'
;MSLSSRALLALVAFSSLSLAQEVGYFEPSSCVDPKGFATCYENVDVNYTNCVNNNCAGGGEACSKVCGGSTSCMNQQCPGLGIDCIKACECERSALQIDCAGASCWNRVYSCEYQNTVIDFLSVCTNPNRDGLPYWPTPDDAPDSCSCNLGKIEKKEYLITNQMAECSNNSTNIEGMTDTDVMVEYGQACLCCGYSAIISAIWDTCPDTKTSLLGADEWFAGVLTPGHWEECGPYLEKYDCADDLGYARADAGSNSKFYHPSSMPSNGTKTMSNLGGIVSTPVSDDTFTWTFRTELEHIVTVSSADATVTGTKTTGGSGGSDVTATSSVTGTAESEAKPGMGSSLTVPSWTITGSVCVLILSTL
;
A
#
# COMPACT_ATOMS: atom_id res chain seq x y z
N MET A 1 -25.81 -17.23 -17.51
CA MET A 1 -24.96 -16.81 -18.66
C MET A 1 -23.55 -16.65 -18.12
N SER A 2 -22.59 -17.46 -18.58
CA SER A 2 -21.25 -17.53 -17.96
C SER A 2 -20.44 -16.26 -18.27
N LEU A 3 -20.14 -15.48 -17.24
CA LEU A 3 -19.18 -14.38 -17.33
C LEU A 3 -17.80 -14.98 -17.60
N SER A 4 -17.21 -14.62 -18.74
CA SER A 4 -15.92 -15.13 -19.19
C SER A 4 -14.80 -14.49 -18.35
N SER A 5 -13.99 -15.33 -17.69
CA SER A 5 -12.77 -14.97 -16.94
C SER A 5 -11.67 -14.25 -17.76
N ARG A 6 -11.99 -13.78 -18.97
CA ARG A 6 -11.05 -13.17 -19.92
C ARG A 6 -11.00 -11.64 -19.86
N ALA A 7 -11.90 -10.98 -19.13
CA ALA A 7 -11.89 -9.53 -18.98
C ALA A 7 -11.06 -9.00 -17.79
N LEU A 8 -10.64 -9.89 -16.87
CA LEU A 8 -9.94 -9.51 -15.62
C LEU A 8 -8.42 -9.33 -15.76
N LEU A 9 -7.82 -9.64 -16.92
CA LEU A 9 -6.36 -9.73 -17.07
C LEU A 9 -5.71 -8.59 -17.88
N ALA A 10 -6.44 -7.53 -18.24
CA ALA A 10 -5.93 -6.49 -19.15
C ALA A 10 -5.88 -5.06 -18.59
N LEU A 11 -6.17 -4.82 -17.30
CA LEU A 11 -6.25 -3.45 -16.75
C LEU A 11 -5.27 -3.11 -15.62
N VAL A 12 -4.32 -3.99 -15.26
CA VAL A 12 -3.45 -3.77 -14.08
C VAL A 12 -2.19 -2.93 -14.40
N ALA A 13 -1.97 -2.48 -15.63
CA ALA A 13 -0.70 -1.84 -16.03
C ALA A 13 -0.71 -0.31 -16.11
N PHE A 14 -1.81 0.40 -15.78
CA PHE A 14 -1.91 1.85 -16.02
C PHE A 14 -2.29 2.74 -14.83
N SER A 15 -2.58 2.21 -13.63
CA SER A 15 -2.85 3.05 -12.44
C SER A 15 -1.63 3.24 -11.51
N SER A 16 -0.61 2.38 -11.62
CA SER A 16 0.55 2.30 -10.71
C SER A 16 1.64 3.37 -10.89
N LEU A 17 1.31 4.52 -11.47
CA LEU A 17 2.29 5.58 -11.78
C LEU A 17 1.99 6.91 -11.08
N SER A 18 0.80 7.09 -10.52
CA SER A 18 0.35 8.40 -10.00
C SER A 18 1.13 8.84 -8.75
N LEU A 19 1.37 7.93 -7.83
CA LEU A 19 1.96 8.19 -6.52
C LEU A 19 3.48 8.39 -6.58
N ALA A 20 4.17 7.52 -7.32
CA ALA A 20 5.61 7.64 -7.57
C ALA A 20 5.95 8.93 -8.36
N GLN A 21 5.03 9.42 -9.20
CA GLN A 21 5.22 10.66 -9.96
C GLN A 21 4.99 11.93 -9.12
N GLU A 22 4.14 11.90 -8.09
CA GLU A 22 3.85 13.08 -7.24
C GLU A 22 4.71 13.17 -5.98
N VAL A 23 5.05 12.04 -5.34
CA VAL A 23 5.89 12.01 -4.12
C VAL A 23 7.37 11.81 -4.43
N GLY A 24 7.69 11.15 -5.55
CA GLY A 24 9.06 10.78 -5.90
C GLY A 24 9.58 9.59 -5.09
N TYR A 25 10.79 9.17 -5.42
CA TYR A 25 11.55 8.18 -4.65
C TYR A 25 12.50 8.91 -3.71
N PHE A 26 13.06 8.19 -2.73
CA PHE A 26 14.14 8.74 -1.90
C PHE A 26 15.24 9.34 -2.77
N GLU A 27 15.51 10.61 -2.55
CA GLU A 27 16.70 11.28 -3.08
C GLU A 27 17.86 11.03 -2.10
N PRO A 28 18.92 10.28 -2.49
CA PRO A 28 20.01 9.95 -1.58
C PRO A 28 20.67 11.18 -0.96
N SER A 29 20.71 12.29 -1.70
CA SER A 29 21.26 13.58 -1.24
C SER A 29 20.53 14.16 -0.02
N SER A 30 19.29 13.74 0.23
CA SER A 30 18.48 14.19 1.37
C SER A 30 18.65 13.32 2.63
N CYS A 31 19.37 12.21 2.52
CA CYS A 31 19.67 11.31 3.63
C CYS A 31 20.86 11.81 4.44
N VAL A 32 20.93 11.41 5.71
CA VAL A 32 22.03 11.71 6.64
C VAL A 32 23.35 11.04 6.22
N ASP A 33 23.27 9.88 5.57
CA ASP A 33 24.39 9.24 4.90
C ASP A 33 24.05 9.00 3.42
N PRO A 34 24.22 10.03 2.55
CA PRO A 34 23.85 9.93 1.14
C PRO A 34 24.56 8.82 0.39
N LYS A 35 25.83 8.56 0.73
CA LYS A 35 26.64 7.55 0.05
C LYS A 35 26.24 6.16 0.51
N GLY A 36 26.12 5.93 1.82
CA GLY A 36 25.68 4.63 2.34
C GLY A 36 24.28 4.29 1.84
N PHE A 37 23.37 5.26 1.82
CA PHE A 37 22.02 5.04 1.30
C PHE A 37 22.01 4.69 -0.19
N ALA A 38 22.73 5.45 -1.03
CA ALA A 38 22.82 5.18 -2.47
C ALA A 38 23.43 3.79 -2.75
N THR A 39 24.53 3.45 -2.06
CA THR A 39 25.16 2.12 -2.19
C THR A 39 24.23 1.01 -1.70
N CYS A 40 23.49 1.23 -0.61
CA CYS A 40 22.52 0.26 -0.12
C CYS A 40 21.43 -0.01 -1.14
N TYR A 41 20.79 1.03 -1.68
CA TYR A 41 19.75 0.90 -2.70
C TYR A 41 20.26 0.24 -3.99
N GLU A 42 21.47 0.57 -4.44
CA GLU A 42 22.08 -0.09 -5.61
C GLU A 42 22.27 -1.59 -5.37
N ASN A 43 22.75 -1.99 -4.19
CA ASN A 43 22.88 -3.39 -3.83
C ASN A 43 21.52 -4.10 -3.76
N VAL A 44 20.49 -3.42 -3.25
CA VAL A 44 19.13 -3.96 -3.21
C VAL A 44 18.55 -4.16 -4.62
N ASP A 45 18.76 -3.23 -5.54
CA ASP A 45 18.35 -3.36 -6.94
C ASP A 45 19.09 -4.50 -7.65
N VAL A 46 20.39 -4.67 -7.38
CA VAL A 46 21.18 -5.81 -7.87
C VAL A 46 20.64 -7.13 -7.29
N ASN A 47 20.33 -7.18 -5.99
CA ASN A 47 19.76 -8.36 -5.35
C ASN A 47 18.39 -8.72 -5.93
N TYR A 48 17.51 -7.75 -6.13
CA TYR A 48 16.23 -7.94 -6.79
C TYR A 48 16.41 -8.49 -8.22
N THR A 49 17.29 -7.86 -9.00
CA THR A 49 17.58 -8.30 -10.38
C THR A 49 18.11 -9.74 -10.39
N ASN A 50 19.01 -10.07 -9.47
CA ASN A 50 19.51 -11.43 -9.30
C ASN A 50 18.40 -12.40 -8.85
N CYS A 51 17.54 -12.01 -7.92
CA CYS A 51 16.41 -12.82 -7.48
C CYS A 51 15.49 -13.13 -8.65
N VAL A 52 15.09 -12.12 -9.42
CA VAL A 52 14.24 -12.28 -10.60
C VAL A 52 14.93 -13.13 -11.66
N ASN A 53 16.18 -12.84 -12.01
CA ASN A 53 16.90 -13.57 -13.06
C ASN A 53 17.22 -15.02 -12.68
N ASN A 54 17.45 -15.31 -11.41
CA ASN A 54 17.82 -16.66 -10.96
C ASN A 54 16.60 -17.52 -10.61
N ASN A 55 15.51 -16.90 -10.14
CA ASN A 55 14.35 -17.63 -9.59
C ASN A 55 13.08 -17.43 -10.41
N CYS A 56 12.91 -16.29 -11.07
CA CYS A 56 11.68 -15.92 -11.78
C CYS A 56 11.81 -15.97 -13.31
N ALA A 57 13.03 -15.94 -13.85
CA ALA A 57 13.30 -16.14 -15.26
C ALA A 57 13.14 -17.61 -15.64
N GLY A 58 11.87 -18.00 -15.77
CA GLY A 58 11.45 -19.27 -16.34
C GLY A 58 10.56 -20.09 -15.43
N GLY A 59 9.32 -20.34 -15.89
CA GLY A 59 9.04 -21.77 -16.07
C GLY A 59 10.25 -22.30 -16.84
N GLY A 60 11.15 -23.04 -16.17
CA GLY A 60 12.61 -23.02 -16.43
C GLY A 60 13.03 -23.32 -17.89
N GLU A 61 14.32 -23.52 -18.16
CA GLU A 61 14.77 -23.98 -19.50
C GLU A 61 13.88 -25.11 -20.07
N ALA A 62 13.34 -25.95 -19.18
CA ALA A 62 12.26 -26.91 -19.45
C ALA A 62 10.93 -26.32 -20.00
N CYS A 63 10.32 -25.29 -19.42
CA CYS A 63 9.04 -24.73 -19.92
C CYS A 63 9.25 -23.93 -21.20
N SER A 64 10.34 -23.15 -21.31
CA SER A 64 10.72 -22.48 -22.57
C SER A 64 10.90 -23.50 -23.71
N LYS A 65 11.54 -24.64 -23.42
CA LYS A 65 11.71 -25.75 -24.36
C LYS A 65 10.40 -26.46 -24.71
N VAL A 66 9.49 -26.65 -23.75
CA VAL A 66 8.14 -27.20 -23.99
C VAL A 66 7.29 -26.26 -24.84
N CYS A 67 7.41 -24.94 -24.63
CA CYS A 67 6.65 -23.93 -25.35
C CYS A 67 7.32 -23.41 -26.63
N GLY A 68 8.53 -23.87 -26.95
CA GLY A 68 9.28 -23.41 -28.13
C GLY A 68 9.47 -21.89 -28.19
N GLY A 69 9.57 -21.22 -27.03
CA GLY A 69 9.64 -19.76 -26.95
C GLY A 69 8.34 -18.99 -27.26
N SER A 70 7.21 -19.67 -27.44
CA SER A 70 5.92 -19.03 -27.73
C SER A 70 5.34 -18.30 -26.51
N THR A 71 5.17 -16.98 -26.60
CA THR A 71 4.62 -16.13 -25.51
C THR A 71 3.20 -16.52 -25.10
N SER A 72 2.34 -16.92 -26.05
CA SER A 72 0.98 -17.36 -25.74
C SER A 72 0.95 -18.72 -25.03
N CYS A 73 1.87 -19.62 -25.37
CA CYS A 73 2.05 -20.89 -24.67
C CYS A 73 2.58 -20.67 -23.25
N MET A 74 3.61 -19.84 -23.08
CA MET A 74 4.20 -19.58 -21.76
C MET A 74 3.18 -18.99 -20.78
N ASN A 75 2.33 -18.05 -21.22
CA ASN A 75 1.28 -17.47 -20.39
C ASN A 75 0.14 -18.45 -20.03
N GLN A 76 -0.06 -19.50 -20.83
CA GLN A 76 -1.19 -20.43 -20.69
C GLN A 76 -0.80 -21.76 -20.03
N GLN A 77 0.42 -22.23 -20.29
CA GLN A 77 0.94 -23.55 -19.92
C GLN A 77 2.03 -23.49 -18.84
N CYS A 78 2.57 -22.30 -18.55
CA CYS A 78 3.46 -22.07 -17.42
C CYS A 78 2.77 -21.18 -16.34
N PRO A 79 1.59 -21.55 -15.80
CA PRO A 79 0.95 -20.77 -14.75
C PRO A 79 1.76 -20.82 -13.46
N GLY A 80 2.06 -19.66 -12.87
CA GLY A 80 2.47 -19.56 -11.45
C GLY A 80 3.96 -19.39 -11.12
N LEU A 81 4.84 -19.00 -12.05
CA LEU A 81 6.25 -18.66 -11.71
C LEU A 81 6.67 -17.22 -12.05
N GLY A 82 5.86 -16.45 -12.78
CA GLY A 82 6.20 -15.06 -13.12
C GLY A 82 5.82 -14.09 -12.01
N ILE A 83 4.52 -13.81 -11.87
CA ILE A 83 4.03 -12.73 -10.99
C ILE A 83 4.23 -13.04 -9.50
N ASP A 84 3.94 -14.26 -9.03
CA ASP A 84 4.10 -14.59 -7.61
C ASP A 84 5.58 -14.64 -7.20
N CYS A 85 6.46 -15.10 -8.09
CA CYS A 85 7.90 -15.04 -7.87
C CYS A 85 8.41 -13.60 -7.87
N ILE A 86 8.00 -12.79 -8.85
CA ILE A 86 8.36 -11.36 -8.90
C ILE A 86 7.87 -10.66 -7.63
N LYS A 87 6.64 -10.92 -7.16
CA LYS A 87 6.13 -10.40 -5.89
C LYS A 87 6.95 -10.86 -4.69
N ALA A 88 7.43 -12.11 -4.68
CA ALA A 88 8.30 -12.60 -3.61
C ALA A 88 9.66 -11.88 -3.62
N CYS A 89 10.29 -11.71 -4.79
CA CYS A 89 11.51 -10.91 -4.93
C CYS A 89 11.28 -9.44 -4.57
N GLU A 90 10.13 -8.89 -4.92
CA GLU A 90 9.72 -7.52 -4.62
C GLU A 90 9.49 -7.31 -3.12
N CYS A 91 8.93 -8.31 -2.44
CA CYS A 91 8.77 -8.34 -0.99
C CYS A 91 10.13 -8.28 -0.28
N GLU A 92 11.10 -9.07 -0.73
CA GLU A 92 12.47 -9.01 -0.22
C GLU A 92 13.14 -7.67 -0.55
N ARG A 93 12.97 -7.16 -1.77
CA ARG A 93 13.47 -5.84 -2.18
C ARG A 93 12.97 -4.74 -1.25
N SER A 94 11.66 -4.69 -1.02
CA SER A 94 11.03 -3.67 -0.19
C SER A 94 11.47 -3.79 1.28
N ALA A 95 11.66 -5.00 1.80
CA ALA A 95 12.23 -5.23 3.12
C ALA A 95 13.64 -4.64 3.27
N LEU A 96 14.51 -4.90 2.29
CA LEU A 96 15.87 -4.36 2.32
C LEU A 96 15.90 -2.84 2.11
N GLN A 97 14.93 -2.26 1.38
CA GLN A 97 14.79 -0.81 1.29
C GLN A 97 14.40 -0.17 2.64
N ILE A 98 13.55 -0.84 3.43
CA ILE A 98 13.26 -0.45 4.82
C ILE A 98 14.55 -0.48 5.66
N ASP A 99 15.38 -1.52 5.51
CA ASP A 99 16.69 -1.59 6.18
C ASP A 99 17.60 -0.43 5.77
N CYS A 100 17.71 -0.15 4.47
CA CYS A 100 18.51 0.96 3.95
C CYS A 100 18.06 2.31 4.51
N ALA A 101 16.75 2.54 4.61
CA ALA A 101 16.20 3.75 5.18
C ALA A 101 16.53 3.87 6.67
N GLY A 102 16.34 2.80 7.45
CA GLY A 102 16.69 2.78 8.87
C GLY A 102 18.19 2.92 9.15
N ALA A 103 19.04 2.37 8.29
CA ALA A 103 20.50 2.43 8.45
C ALA A 103 21.07 3.80 8.06
N SER A 104 20.77 4.29 6.84
CA SER A 104 21.49 5.43 6.25
C SER A 104 20.61 6.64 5.94
N CYS A 105 19.29 6.54 6.11
CA CYS A 105 18.34 7.64 5.88
C CYS A 105 17.36 7.81 7.04
N TRP A 106 17.78 7.51 8.27
CA TRP A 106 16.94 7.59 9.47
C TRP A 106 16.36 8.99 9.70
N ASN A 107 16.97 10.03 9.11
CA ASN A 107 16.47 11.40 9.18
C ASN A 107 15.21 11.65 8.33
N ARG A 108 14.77 10.66 7.53
CA ARG A 108 13.64 10.72 6.58
C ARG A 108 12.61 9.60 6.78
N VAL A 109 12.69 8.81 7.86
CA VAL A 109 11.82 7.62 8.07
C VAL A 109 10.35 7.92 8.36
N TYR A 110 9.94 9.19 8.30
CA TYR A 110 8.53 9.58 8.39
C TYR A 110 7.99 10.20 7.10
N SER A 111 8.86 10.38 6.11
CA SER A 111 8.53 11.01 4.85
C SER A 111 7.52 10.19 4.05
N CYS A 112 6.87 10.82 3.07
CA CYS A 112 5.97 10.16 2.13
C CYS A 112 6.69 9.02 1.38
N GLU A 113 7.97 9.20 1.03
CA GLU A 113 8.81 8.21 0.36
C GLU A 113 9.01 6.96 1.23
N TYR A 114 9.28 7.15 2.53
CA TYR A 114 9.35 6.02 3.46
C TYR A 114 8.01 5.31 3.59
N GLN A 115 6.93 6.08 3.78
CA GLN A 115 5.60 5.50 3.92
C GLN A 115 5.19 4.69 2.68
N ASN A 116 5.50 5.18 1.48
CA ASN A 116 5.29 4.44 0.23
C ASN A 116 6.11 3.15 0.16
N THR A 117 7.37 3.19 0.58
CA THR A 117 8.24 2.00 0.63
C THR A 117 7.61 0.91 1.53
N VAL A 118 7.04 1.31 2.67
CA VAL A 118 6.35 0.38 3.57
C VAL A 118 5.04 -0.13 2.97
N ILE A 119 4.27 0.71 2.27
CA ILE A 119 3.04 0.26 1.57
C ILE A 119 3.37 -0.73 0.46
N ASP A 120 4.42 -0.48 -0.30
CA ASP A 120 4.90 -1.39 -1.34
C ASP A 120 5.21 -2.75 -0.71
N PHE A 121 5.97 -2.79 0.39
CA PHE A 121 6.21 -4.00 1.19
C PHE A 121 4.90 -4.70 1.61
N LEU A 122 3.95 -3.96 2.20
CA LEU A 122 2.69 -4.50 2.69
C LEU A 122 1.78 -5.03 1.58
N SER A 123 1.88 -4.47 0.37
CA SER A 123 1.05 -4.86 -0.78
C SER A 123 1.54 -6.12 -1.48
N VAL A 124 2.86 -6.32 -1.54
CA VAL A 124 3.50 -7.42 -2.28
C VAL A 124 3.83 -8.63 -1.40
N CYS A 125 4.10 -8.41 -0.11
CA CYS A 125 4.41 -9.48 0.83
C CYS A 125 3.15 -10.26 1.25
N THR A 126 3.27 -11.59 1.32
CA THR A 126 2.24 -12.44 1.91
C THR A 126 2.36 -12.43 3.42
N ASN A 127 1.26 -12.10 4.12
CA ASN A 127 1.15 -12.09 5.59
C ASN A 127 2.32 -11.36 6.30
N PRO A 128 2.62 -10.09 5.93
CA PRO A 128 3.67 -9.33 6.59
C PRO A 128 3.35 -9.10 8.07
N ASN A 129 4.37 -9.06 8.94
CA ASN A 129 4.22 -8.60 10.31
C ASN A 129 4.07 -7.07 10.32
N ARG A 130 2.83 -6.60 10.41
CA ARG A 130 2.49 -5.17 10.29
C ARG A 130 2.89 -4.35 11.52
N ASP A 131 2.75 -4.93 12.70
CA ASP A 131 3.03 -4.25 13.98
C ASP A 131 4.52 -4.24 14.32
N GLY A 132 5.31 -5.11 13.67
CA GLY A 132 6.77 -5.15 13.82
C GLY A 132 7.54 -4.23 12.88
N LEU A 133 6.86 -3.47 12.01
CA LEU A 133 7.53 -2.62 11.03
C LEU A 133 8.15 -1.38 11.69
N PRO A 134 9.42 -1.06 11.41
CA PRO A 134 10.06 0.09 12.00
C PRO A 134 9.42 1.39 11.51
N TYR A 135 9.27 2.36 12.42
CA TYR A 135 8.75 3.71 12.13
C TYR A 135 7.34 3.74 11.50
N TRP A 136 6.56 2.66 11.65
CA TRP A 136 5.25 2.49 11.02
C TRP A 136 4.16 2.09 12.03
N PRO A 137 2.93 2.66 11.95
CA PRO A 137 2.59 3.85 11.19
C PRO A 137 3.39 5.07 11.68
N THR A 138 3.53 6.07 10.82
CA THR A 138 4.13 7.34 11.24
C THR A 138 3.33 7.96 12.41
N PRO A 139 3.97 8.39 13.50
CA PRO A 139 3.29 9.08 14.59
C PRO A 139 2.65 10.39 14.13
N ASP A 140 1.68 10.88 14.90
CA ASP A 140 1.13 12.22 14.67
C ASP A 140 2.20 13.30 14.89
N ASP A 141 2.16 14.33 14.05
CA ASP A 141 3.04 15.50 14.09
C ASP A 141 4.55 15.15 14.00
N ALA A 142 4.88 13.97 13.48
CA ALA A 142 6.26 13.57 13.28
C ALA A 142 6.97 14.57 12.35
N PRO A 143 8.23 14.95 12.64
CA PRO A 143 8.96 15.87 11.78
C PRO A 143 9.15 15.25 10.40
N ASP A 144 9.03 16.09 9.36
CA ASP A 144 9.16 15.66 7.97
C ASP A 144 8.12 14.59 7.56
N SER A 145 7.02 14.47 8.31
CA SER A 145 5.97 13.51 8.00
C SER A 145 5.30 13.83 6.67
N CYS A 146 4.79 12.80 5.99
CA CYS A 146 3.93 13.02 4.84
C CYS A 146 2.69 13.87 5.19
N SER A 147 2.30 14.78 4.29
CA SER A 147 1.11 15.63 4.46
C SER A 147 -0.20 14.85 4.62
N CYS A 148 -0.19 13.58 4.21
CA CYS A 148 -1.21 12.59 4.51
C CYS A 148 -0.52 11.39 5.17
N ASN A 149 -1.02 10.94 6.33
CA ASN A 149 -0.48 9.78 7.01
C ASN A 149 -1.01 8.50 6.35
N LEU A 150 -0.29 8.01 5.35
CA LEU A 150 -0.67 6.83 4.59
C LEU A 150 -0.68 5.58 5.46
N GLY A 151 0.20 5.50 6.45
CA GLY A 151 0.21 4.36 7.38
C GLY A 151 -1.03 4.26 8.26
N LYS A 152 -1.66 5.39 8.58
CA LYS A 152 -2.97 5.37 9.24
C LYS A 152 -4.08 4.89 8.32
N ILE A 153 -4.09 5.30 7.05
CA ILE A 153 -5.08 4.82 6.06
C ILE A 153 -4.95 3.31 5.90
N GLU A 154 -3.74 2.84 5.59
CA GLU A 154 -3.45 1.42 5.35
C GLU A 154 -3.81 0.56 6.57
N LYS A 155 -3.44 0.99 7.78
CA LYS A 155 -3.77 0.28 9.02
C LYS A 155 -5.28 0.20 9.22
N LYS A 156 -6.02 1.28 8.96
CA LYS A 156 -7.49 1.27 9.07
C LYS A 156 -8.11 0.30 8.07
N GLU A 157 -7.71 0.35 6.80
CA GLU A 157 -8.23 -0.53 5.76
C GLU A 157 -7.99 -2.02 6.09
N TYR A 158 -6.82 -2.35 6.61
CA TYR A 158 -6.50 -3.69 7.10
C TYR A 158 -7.44 -4.14 8.23
N LEU A 159 -7.59 -3.32 9.26
CA LEU A 159 -8.48 -3.63 10.39
C LEU A 159 -9.95 -3.76 9.97
N ILE A 160 -10.40 -2.89 9.06
CA ILE A 160 -11.76 -2.93 8.51
C ILE A 160 -12.00 -4.26 7.78
N THR A 161 -11.01 -4.74 7.03
CA THR A 161 -11.22 -5.98 6.27
C THR A 161 -11.15 -7.23 7.12
N ASN A 162 -10.34 -7.23 8.19
CA ASN A 162 -10.46 -8.24 9.23
C ASN A 162 -11.88 -8.21 9.84
N GLN A 163 -12.40 -7.01 10.13
CA GLN A 163 -13.77 -6.88 10.62
C GLN A 163 -14.82 -7.34 9.61
N MET A 164 -14.62 -7.16 8.31
CA MET A 164 -15.53 -7.71 7.28
C MET A 164 -15.61 -9.23 7.36
N ALA A 165 -14.47 -9.90 7.56
CA ALA A 165 -14.42 -11.35 7.75
C ALA A 165 -15.07 -11.77 9.08
N GLU A 166 -14.79 -11.06 10.17
CA GLU A 166 -15.40 -11.35 11.48
C GLU A 166 -16.92 -11.12 11.48
N CYS A 167 -17.38 -10.00 10.92
CA CYS A 167 -18.78 -9.63 10.82
C CYS A 167 -19.57 -10.72 10.09
N SER A 168 -19.05 -11.16 8.93
CA SER A 168 -19.69 -12.20 8.09
C SER A 168 -19.70 -13.58 8.74
N ASN A 169 -18.76 -13.86 9.65
CA ASN A 169 -18.62 -15.16 10.34
C ASN A 169 -19.15 -15.14 11.77
N ASN A 170 -19.76 -14.05 12.24
CA ASN A 170 -20.17 -13.92 13.64
C ASN A 170 -21.32 -14.87 13.96
N SER A 171 -20.97 -16.04 14.51
CA SER A 171 -21.93 -17.10 14.82
C SER A 171 -22.94 -16.67 15.89
N THR A 172 -22.63 -15.71 16.75
CA THR A 172 -23.62 -15.21 17.74
C THR A 172 -24.79 -14.50 17.06
N ASN A 173 -24.52 -13.78 15.97
CA ASN A 173 -25.56 -13.12 15.18
C ASN A 173 -26.26 -14.10 14.22
N ILE A 174 -25.56 -15.15 13.78
CA ILE A 174 -26.04 -16.10 12.77
C ILE A 174 -26.75 -17.33 13.39
N GLU A 175 -26.38 -17.79 14.58
CA GLU A 175 -26.90 -19.02 15.22
C GLU A 175 -28.39 -18.92 15.61
N GLY A 176 -28.96 -17.71 15.58
CA GLY A 176 -30.40 -17.49 15.71
C GLY A 176 -31.15 -17.36 14.39
N MET A 177 -30.45 -17.28 13.25
CA MET A 177 -31.04 -17.10 11.93
C MET A 177 -31.27 -18.47 11.28
N THR A 178 -32.52 -18.90 11.19
CA THR A 178 -32.90 -20.12 10.45
C THR A 178 -33.31 -19.84 9.01
N ASP A 179 -33.45 -18.57 8.66
CA ASP A 179 -33.88 -18.11 7.34
C ASP A 179 -32.66 -17.69 6.52
N THR A 180 -32.49 -18.33 5.37
CA THR A 180 -31.38 -18.07 4.45
C THR A 180 -31.39 -16.65 3.92
N ASP A 181 -32.56 -16.06 3.69
CA ASP A 181 -32.65 -14.71 3.14
C ASP A 181 -32.17 -13.67 4.18
N VAL A 182 -32.43 -13.92 5.46
CA VAL A 182 -31.94 -13.07 6.57
C VAL A 182 -30.42 -13.18 6.72
N MET A 183 -29.85 -14.39 6.55
CA MET A 183 -28.40 -14.58 6.58
C MET A 183 -27.69 -13.88 5.42
N VAL A 184 -28.26 -13.97 4.20
CA VAL A 184 -27.74 -13.25 3.03
C VAL A 184 -27.83 -11.75 3.25
N GLU A 185 -28.97 -11.24 3.71
CA GLU A 185 -29.16 -9.81 3.98
C GLU A 185 -28.13 -9.28 5.00
N TYR A 186 -27.89 -10.03 6.08
CA TYR A 186 -26.89 -9.68 7.09
C TYR A 186 -25.46 -9.71 6.51
N GLY A 187 -25.13 -10.71 5.68
CA GLY A 187 -23.84 -10.76 4.98
C GLY A 187 -23.61 -9.56 4.06
N GLN A 188 -24.63 -9.17 3.30
CA GLN A 188 -24.59 -7.94 2.50
C GLN A 188 -24.41 -6.69 3.38
N ALA A 189 -25.07 -6.61 4.54
CA ALA A 189 -24.89 -5.49 5.45
C ALA A 189 -23.45 -5.39 5.99
N CYS A 190 -22.86 -6.51 6.38
CA CYS A 190 -21.44 -6.59 6.76
C CYS A 190 -20.54 -6.07 5.64
N LEU A 191 -20.77 -6.51 4.40
CA LEU A 191 -19.99 -6.09 3.23
C LEU A 191 -20.12 -4.59 2.97
N CYS A 192 -21.36 -4.07 2.95
CA CYS A 192 -21.67 -2.68 2.67
C CYS A 192 -21.15 -1.73 3.75
N CYS A 193 -21.25 -2.10 5.03
CA CYS A 193 -20.64 -1.33 6.11
C CYS A 193 -19.11 -1.35 6.02
N GLY A 194 -18.50 -2.45 5.58
CA GLY A 194 -17.07 -2.53 5.29
C GLY A 194 -16.63 -1.58 4.17
N TYR A 195 -17.36 -1.54 3.05
CA TYR A 195 -17.10 -0.60 1.96
C TYR A 195 -17.22 0.85 2.41
N SER A 196 -18.28 1.16 3.16
CA SER A 196 -18.50 2.48 3.74
C SER A 196 -17.37 2.88 4.71
N ALA A 197 -16.88 1.93 5.51
CA ALA A 197 -15.75 2.11 6.40
C ALA A 197 -14.44 2.36 5.63
N ILE A 198 -14.16 1.64 4.54
CA ILE A 198 -12.97 1.86 3.69
C ILE A 198 -13.00 3.27 3.09
N ILE A 199 -14.14 3.71 2.56
CA ILE A 199 -14.31 5.08 2.06
C ILE A 199 -14.05 6.08 3.20
N SER A 200 -14.54 5.80 4.40
CA SER A 200 -14.32 6.67 5.56
C SER A 200 -12.85 6.71 5.98
N ALA A 201 -12.13 5.59 5.92
CA ALA A 201 -10.70 5.53 6.19
C ALA A 201 -9.91 6.46 5.25
N ILE A 202 -10.24 6.48 3.96
CA ILE A 202 -9.57 7.32 2.96
C ILE A 202 -9.95 8.81 3.14
N TRP A 203 -11.25 9.14 3.11
CA TRP A 203 -11.72 10.53 3.06
C TRP A 203 -11.65 11.25 4.41
N ASP A 204 -11.80 10.56 5.54
CA ASP A 204 -11.72 11.24 6.84
C ASP A 204 -10.29 11.35 7.36
N THR A 205 -9.39 10.46 6.94
CA THR A 205 -7.98 10.54 7.36
C THR A 205 -7.24 11.63 6.58
N CYS A 206 -7.49 11.77 5.29
CA CYS A 206 -6.84 12.77 4.43
C CYS A 206 -7.83 13.49 3.50
N PRO A 207 -8.77 14.29 4.05
CA PRO A 207 -9.87 14.89 3.29
C PRO A 207 -9.45 15.84 2.17
N ASP A 208 -8.30 16.51 2.34
CA ASP A 208 -7.83 17.51 1.37
C ASP A 208 -7.00 16.90 0.24
N THR A 209 -6.51 15.67 0.40
CA THR A 209 -5.61 15.01 -0.55
C THR A 209 -6.41 14.42 -1.71
N LYS A 210 -5.88 14.49 -2.94
CA LYS A 210 -6.48 13.80 -4.09
C LYS A 210 -6.61 12.31 -3.77
N THR A 211 -7.83 11.80 -3.82
CA THR A 211 -8.17 10.44 -3.40
C THR A 211 -7.58 9.36 -4.32
N SER A 212 -7.30 9.70 -5.58
CA SER A 212 -6.55 8.85 -6.52
C SER A 212 -5.10 8.60 -6.09
N LEU A 213 -4.55 9.40 -5.17
CA LEU A 213 -3.23 9.18 -4.57
C LEU A 213 -3.30 8.35 -3.29
N LEU A 214 -4.52 8.04 -2.82
CA LEU A 214 -4.77 7.29 -1.59
C LEU A 214 -5.32 5.89 -1.89
N GLY A 215 -5.34 5.47 -3.16
CA GLY A 215 -5.78 4.15 -3.58
C GLY A 215 -7.27 4.03 -3.83
N ALA A 216 -7.99 5.17 -3.82
CA ALA A 216 -9.44 5.16 -4.01
C ALA A 216 -9.82 4.53 -5.36
N ASP A 217 -9.14 4.90 -6.45
CA ASP A 217 -9.45 4.37 -7.78
C ASP A 217 -9.28 2.86 -7.84
N GLU A 218 -8.26 2.30 -7.17
CA GLU A 218 -8.02 0.87 -7.11
C GLU A 218 -9.00 0.14 -6.21
N TRP A 219 -9.37 0.70 -5.06
CA TRP A 219 -10.47 0.19 -4.25
C TRP A 219 -11.79 0.16 -5.03
N PHE A 220 -12.10 1.23 -5.77
CA PHE A 220 -13.29 1.30 -6.61
C PHE A 220 -13.27 0.27 -7.73
N ALA A 221 -12.16 0.17 -8.46
CA ALA A 221 -12.04 -0.76 -9.59
C ALA A 221 -11.97 -2.23 -9.14
N GLY A 222 -11.28 -2.50 -8.03
CA GLY A 222 -10.97 -3.86 -7.58
C GLY A 222 -11.99 -4.47 -6.62
N VAL A 223 -12.69 -3.65 -5.84
CA VAL A 223 -13.54 -4.15 -4.74
C VAL A 223 -14.93 -3.52 -4.75
N LEU A 224 -15.05 -2.18 -4.68
CA LEU A 224 -16.35 -1.55 -4.44
C LEU A 224 -17.28 -1.64 -5.66
N THR A 225 -16.77 -1.40 -6.88
CA THR A 225 -17.61 -1.50 -8.09
C THR A 225 -17.99 -2.96 -8.38
N PRO A 226 -17.06 -3.94 -8.38
CA PRO A 226 -17.43 -5.35 -8.51
C PRO A 226 -18.32 -5.85 -7.36
N GLY A 227 -18.18 -5.25 -6.18
CA GLY A 227 -18.98 -5.52 -4.99
C GLY A 227 -20.33 -4.82 -4.95
N HIS A 228 -20.73 -4.14 -6.03
CA HIS A 228 -22.03 -3.46 -6.13
C HIS A 228 -22.25 -2.38 -5.06
N TRP A 229 -21.23 -1.56 -4.77
CA TRP A 229 -21.31 -0.45 -3.81
C TRP A 229 -22.57 0.42 -3.98
N GLU A 230 -22.98 0.72 -5.22
CA GLU A 230 -24.17 1.53 -5.51
C GLU A 230 -25.47 0.93 -4.96
N GLU A 231 -25.50 -0.38 -4.68
CA GLU A 231 -26.65 -1.10 -4.12
C GLU A 231 -26.63 -1.15 -2.58
N CYS A 232 -25.58 -0.62 -1.94
CA CYS A 232 -25.40 -0.71 -0.49
C CYS A 232 -26.32 0.20 0.33
N GLY A 233 -26.99 1.15 -0.30
CA GLY A 233 -27.77 2.18 0.39
C GLY A 233 -28.79 1.65 1.40
N PRO A 234 -29.71 0.75 1.00
CA PRO A 234 -30.70 0.18 1.90
C PRO A 234 -30.11 -0.54 3.12
N TYR A 235 -28.94 -1.18 2.97
CA TYR A 235 -28.27 -1.86 4.07
C TYR A 235 -27.68 -0.87 5.08
N LEU A 236 -27.08 0.22 4.59
CA LEU A 236 -26.53 1.29 5.43
C LEU A 236 -27.62 2.09 6.15
N GLU A 237 -28.84 2.13 5.62
CA GLU A 237 -30.00 2.71 6.31
C GLU A 237 -30.60 1.77 7.36
N LYS A 238 -30.54 0.45 7.10
CA LYS A 238 -31.16 -0.57 7.97
C LYS A 238 -30.27 -0.95 9.15
N TYR A 239 -28.95 -1.00 8.97
CA TYR A 239 -28.01 -1.51 9.97
C TYR A 239 -27.10 -0.40 10.50
N ASP A 240 -26.88 -0.38 11.82
CA ASP A 240 -25.87 0.50 12.40
C ASP A 240 -24.48 -0.12 12.20
N CYS A 241 -23.73 0.41 11.22
CA CYS A 241 -22.38 -0.05 10.96
C CYS A 241 -21.44 0.11 12.17
N ALA A 242 -21.66 1.12 13.00
CA ALA A 242 -20.81 1.41 14.15
C ALA A 242 -21.09 0.41 15.27
N ASP A 243 -22.34 0.35 15.71
CA ASP A 243 -22.73 -0.34 16.95
C ASP A 243 -23.19 -1.78 16.68
N ASP A 244 -24.02 -2.03 15.67
CA ASP A 244 -24.55 -3.37 15.39
C ASP A 244 -23.47 -4.25 14.74
N LEU A 245 -22.72 -3.69 13.79
CA LEU A 245 -21.71 -4.42 13.01
C LEU A 245 -20.27 -4.13 13.43
N GLY A 246 -20.07 -3.19 14.35
CA GLY A 246 -18.82 -3.04 15.09
C GLY A 246 -17.68 -2.32 14.36
N TYR A 247 -17.94 -1.63 13.25
CA TYR A 247 -16.89 -0.95 12.47
C TYR A 247 -16.35 0.34 13.12
N ALA A 248 -16.94 0.79 14.23
CA ALA A 248 -16.43 1.91 15.02
C ALA A 248 -15.40 1.47 16.09
N ARG A 249 -15.22 0.17 16.32
CA ARG A 249 -14.28 -0.32 17.34
C ARG A 249 -12.83 0.01 17.00
N ALA A 250 -12.01 0.11 18.03
CA ALA A 250 -10.58 0.41 17.90
C ALA A 250 -9.84 -0.62 17.04
N ASP A 251 -10.22 -1.89 17.16
CA ASP A 251 -9.69 -3.04 16.42
C ASP A 251 -10.34 -3.24 15.04
N ALA A 252 -11.30 -2.39 14.65
CA ALA A 252 -12.04 -2.45 13.38
C ALA A 252 -11.90 -1.17 12.52
N GLY A 253 -10.81 -0.43 12.72
CA GLY A 253 -10.49 0.79 11.96
C GLY A 253 -10.93 2.10 12.60
N SER A 254 -11.61 2.07 13.76
CA SER A 254 -12.01 3.26 14.53
C SER A 254 -12.78 4.30 13.70
N ASN A 255 -13.70 3.84 12.84
CA ASN A 255 -14.46 4.75 11.97
C ASN A 255 -15.54 5.49 12.79
N SER A 256 -15.68 6.78 12.52
CA SER A 256 -16.69 7.64 13.17
C SER A 256 -17.80 8.08 12.21
N LYS A 257 -17.64 7.78 10.91
CA LYS A 257 -18.60 8.05 9.86
C LYS A 257 -18.69 6.84 8.94
N PHE A 258 -19.82 6.75 8.26
CA PHE A 258 -20.14 5.75 7.26
C PHE A 258 -20.84 6.47 6.12
N TYR A 259 -20.16 6.60 4.99
CA TYR A 259 -20.70 7.25 3.80
C TYR A 259 -21.73 6.36 3.11
N HIS A 260 -22.78 6.97 2.58
CA HIS A 260 -23.80 6.32 1.74
C HIS A 260 -23.47 6.55 0.25
N PRO A 261 -23.78 5.61 -0.67
CA PRO A 261 -23.49 5.77 -2.10
C PRO A 261 -24.03 7.09 -2.70
N SER A 262 -25.22 7.51 -2.29
CA SER A 262 -25.84 8.77 -2.74
C SER A 262 -25.26 10.04 -2.08
N SER A 263 -24.40 9.91 -1.08
CA SER A 263 -23.83 11.03 -0.32
C SER A 263 -22.32 10.88 -0.14
N MET A 264 -21.62 10.58 -1.25
CA MET A 264 -20.17 10.46 -1.26
C MET A 264 -19.49 11.79 -0.89
N PRO A 265 -18.40 11.75 -0.12
CA PRO A 265 -17.61 12.93 0.21
C PRO A 265 -16.93 13.50 -1.05
N SER A 266 -16.71 14.82 -1.06
CA SER A 266 -15.98 15.46 -2.16
C SER A 266 -14.53 15.03 -2.19
N ASN A 267 -13.96 14.84 -3.38
CA ASN A 267 -12.54 14.56 -3.53
C ASN A 267 -11.69 15.76 -3.12
N GLY A 268 -10.62 15.49 -2.36
CA GLY A 268 -9.57 16.46 -2.14
C GLY A 268 -8.84 16.82 -3.43
N THR A 269 -8.10 17.93 -3.40
CA THR A 269 -7.41 18.47 -4.58
C THR A 269 -5.90 18.63 -4.38
N LYS A 270 -5.41 18.50 -3.14
CA LYS A 270 -3.99 18.68 -2.82
C LYS A 270 -3.20 17.43 -3.22
N THR A 271 -2.01 17.66 -3.75
CA THR A 271 -0.99 16.62 -3.91
C THR A 271 -0.36 16.30 -2.55
N MET A 272 0.44 15.24 -2.49
CA MET A 272 1.18 14.91 -1.27
C MET A 272 2.56 15.55 -1.25
N SER A 273 3.05 15.86 -0.06
CA SER A 273 4.38 16.43 0.15
C SER A 273 4.84 16.19 1.59
N ASN A 274 6.14 16.15 1.82
CA ASN A 274 6.68 16.14 3.17
C ASN A 274 6.45 17.48 3.86
N LEU A 275 6.02 17.43 5.12
CA LEU A 275 5.83 18.60 5.96
C LEU A 275 7.18 19.11 6.47
N GLY A 276 7.18 20.30 7.06
CA GLY A 276 8.39 20.84 7.67
C GLY A 276 8.80 20.06 8.92
N GLY A 277 10.09 20.05 9.23
CA GLY A 277 10.64 19.41 10.41
C GLY A 277 11.95 18.73 10.09
N ILE A 278 12.61 18.20 11.11
CA ILE A 278 13.74 17.30 10.89
C ILE A 278 13.81 16.28 12.01
N VAL A 279 14.11 15.04 11.64
CA VAL A 279 14.60 14.04 12.56
C VAL A 279 16.11 14.30 12.70
N SER A 280 16.52 14.93 13.81
CA SER A 280 17.91 15.38 14.03
C SER A 280 18.81 14.35 14.71
N THR A 281 18.21 13.31 15.29
CA THR A 281 18.87 12.17 15.91
C THR A 281 18.14 10.90 15.49
N PRO A 282 18.82 9.75 15.42
CA PRO A 282 18.15 8.47 15.17
C PRO A 282 16.95 8.28 16.10
N VAL A 283 15.84 7.82 15.53
CA VAL A 283 14.61 7.52 16.30
C VAL A 283 14.77 6.23 17.11
N SER A 284 15.59 5.31 16.60
CA SER A 284 15.95 4.03 17.21
C SER A 284 17.32 4.11 17.89
N ASP A 285 17.66 3.04 18.63
CA ASP A 285 19.01 2.82 19.14
C ASP A 285 20.02 2.61 17.98
N ASP A 286 21.32 2.64 18.29
CA ASP A 286 22.41 2.41 17.32
C ASP A 286 22.25 1.11 16.50
N THR A 287 21.53 0.14 17.05
CA THR A 287 21.10 -1.06 16.35
C THR A 287 19.69 -1.39 16.77
N PHE A 288 18.82 -1.67 15.81
CA PHE A 288 17.47 -2.12 16.06
C PHE A 288 17.16 -3.39 15.26
N THR A 289 16.17 -4.13 15.71
CA THR A 289 15.71 -5.34 15.05
C THR A 289 14.25 -5.22 14.66
N TRP A 290 13.90 -5.85 13.54
CA TRP A 290 12.52 -6.03 13.13
C TRP A 290 12.36 -7.36 12.42
N THR A 291 11.15 -7.91 12.41
CA THR A 291 10.89 -9.26 11.86
C THR A 291 10.35 -9.16 10.44
N PHE A 292 11.14 -9.64 9.48
CA PHE A 292 10.66 -9.96 8.15
C PHE A 292 9.93 -11.31 8.18
N ARG A 293 8.64 -11.29 7.81
CA ARG A 293 7.73 -12.45 7.92
C ARG A 293 7.63 -12.93 9.38
N THR A 294 7.41 -14.22 9.61
CA THR A 294 7.12 -14.75 10.96
C THR A 294 8.36 -15.05 11.80
N GLU A 295 9.54 -15.21 11.20
CA GLU A 295 10.72 -15.73 11.91
C GLU A 295 12.07 -15.13 11.48
N LEU A 296 12.12 -14.29 10.44
CA LEU A 296 13.38 -13.81 9.89
C LEU A 296 13.71 -12.43 10.48
N GLU A 297 14.57 -12.40 11.49
CA GLU A 297 15.00 -11.15 12.12
C GLU A 297 15.99 -10.39 11.23
N HIS A 298 15.68 -9.14 10.95
CA HIS A 298 16.58 -8.18 10.34
C HIS A 298 17.23 -7.36 11.46
N ILE A 299 18.56 -7.27 11.43
CA ILE A 299 19.34 -6.45 12.37
C ILE A 299 19.89 -5.27 11.58
N VAL A 300 19.44 -4.06 11.92
CA VAL A 300 19.81 -2.84 11.22
C VAL A 300 20.71 -2.01 12.12
N THR A 301 21.90 -1.67 11.64
CA THR A 301 22.83 -0.77 12.34
C THR A 301 22.71 0.63 11.77
N VAL A 302 22.48 1.60 12.63
CA VAL A 302 22.36 3.00 12.26
C VAL A 302 23.74 3.54 11.89
N SER A 303 23.83 4.12 10.69
CA SER A 303 25.00 4.87 10.23
C SER A 303 24.89 6.33 10.61
N SER A 304 26.03 6.98 10.82
CA SER A 304 26.09 8.43 11.06
C SER A 304 25.21 8.89 12.24
N ALA A 305 25.12 8.10 13.32
CA ALA A 305 24.29 8.40 14.49
C ALA A 305 24.62 9.77 15.14
N ASP A 306 25.90 10.17 15.09
CA ASP A 306 26.40 11.47 15.61
C ASP A 306 26.28 12.63 14.60
N ALA A 307 25.74 12.41 13.40
CA ALA A 307 25.67 13.44 12.39
C ALA A 307 24.70 14.56 12.78
N THR A 308 25.15 15.81 12.64
CA THR A 308 24.31 16.98 12.83
C THR A 308 23.48 17.25 11.58
N VAL A 309 22.21 16.87 11.58
CA VAL A 309 21.29 17.17 10.48
C VAL A 309 20.75 18.59 10.65
N THR A 310 21.20 19.53 9.82
CA THR A 310 20.67 20.89 9.78
C THR A 310 19.72 21.06 8.61
N GLY A 311 18.43 21.25 8.88
CA GLY A 311 17.43 21.52 7.84
C GLY A 311 17.11 22.99 7.78
N THR A 312 17.06 23.52 6.56
CA THR A 312 16.38 24.77 6.30
C THR A 312 14.89 24.47 6.22
N LYS A 313 14.08 25.18 7.02
CA LYS A 313 12.62 25.11 6.94
C LYS A 313 12.19 25.46 5.50
N THR A 314 11.85 24.48 4.67
CA THR A 314 11.11 24.73 3.43
C THR A 314 9.66 24.96 3.81
N THR A 315 9.35 26.18 4.22
CA THR A 315 7.97 26.65 4.26
C THR A 315 7.44 26.68 2.84
N GLY A 316 6.69 25.64 2.46
CA GLY A 316 5.79 25.67 1.31
C GLY A 316 4.72 26.73 1.54
N GLY A 317 5.04 27.97 1.22
CA GLY A 317 4.14 29.11 1.24
C GLY A 317 4.43 29.97 0.02
N SER A 318 3.47 30.03 -0.91
CA SER A 318 3.51 30.94 -2.05
C SER A 318 3.72 32.38 -1.57
N GLY A 319 4.83 32.99 -1.99
CA GLY A 319 5.16 34.39 -1.75
C GLY A 319 6.55 34.68 -2.31
N GLY A 320 6.61 35.21 -3.53
CA GLY A 320 7.85 35.37 -4.29
C GLY A 320 8.89 36.26 -3.60
N SER A 321 10.16 35.91 -3.79
CA SER A 321 11.19 36.78 -4.37
C SER A 321 12.50 36.01 -4.53
N ASP A 322 13.15 36.28 -5.66
CA ASP A 322 14.43 35.80 -6.16
C ASP A 322 15.47 35.33 -5.12
N VAL A 323 15.91 34.08 -5.26
CA VAL A 323 17.32 33.73 -5.03
C VAL A 323 17.80 32.83 -6.15
N THR A 324 18.62 33.43 -7.02
CA THR A 324 19.40 32.79 -8.07
C THR A 324 20.37 31.78 -7.47
N ALA A 325 20.18 30.50 -7.77
CA ALA A 325 21.22 29.48 -7.64
C ALA A 325 21.48 28.88 -9.03
N THR A 326 22.48 29.45 -9.70
CA THR A 326 23.04 28.97 -10.96
C THR A 326 23.74 27.64 -10.72
N SER A 327 23.22 26.56 -11.32
CA SER A 327 24.00 25.35 -11.60
C SER A 327 23.86 25.03 -13.08
N SER A 328 24.86 25.45 -13.83
CA SER A 328 25.08 25.13 -15.23
C SER A 328 25.58 23.69 -15.37
N VAL A 329 24.82 22.82 -16.04
CA VAL A 329 25.38 21.67 -16.77
C VAL A 329 24.64 21.56 -18.11
N THR A 330 25.42 21.69 -19.18
CA THR A 330 25.00 21.61 -20.58
C THR A 330 25.30 20.20 -21.11
N GLY A 331 24.30 19.56 -21.73
CA GLY A 331 24.41 18.35 -22.58
C GLY A 331 24.55 17.04 -21.81
N THR A 332 23.86 15.93 -22.11
CA THR A 332 23.21 15.49 -23.36
C THR A 332 22.12 14.51 -22.99
N ALA A 333 20.97 14.58 -23.67
CA ALA A 333 19.87 13.65 -23.49
C ALA A 333 20.28 12.24 -23.97
N GLU A 334 20.19 11.25 -23.08
CA GLU A 334 20.00 9.86 -23.47
C GLU A 334 18.99 9.24 -22.49
N SER A 335 17.91 8.75 -23.08
CA SER A 335 16.72 8.26 -22.40
C SER A 335 16.95 6.80 -22.02
N GLU A 336 17.41 6.53 -20.80
CA GLU A 336 17.35 5.20 -20.20
C GLU A 336 16.23 5.17 -19.16
N ALA A 337 15.09 4.63 -19.57
CA ALA A 337 14.05 4.23 -18.64
C ALA A 337 14.62 3.12 -17.74
N LYS A 338 14.99 3.48 -16.50
CA LYS A 338 15.30 2.53 -15.44
C LYS A 338 14.06 1.63 -15.26
N PRO A 339 14.18 0.29 -15.22
CA PRO A 339 13.05 -0.61 -15.02
C PRO A 339 12.63 -0.56 -13.54
N GLY A 340 12.07 0.56 -13.11
CA GLY A 340 11.32 0.68 -11.87
C GLY A 340 9.85 0.51 -12.22
N MET A 341 9.27 -0.65 -11.91
CA MET A 341 7.82 -0.77 -11.89
C MET A 341 7.34 0.22 -10.83
N GLY A 342 6.64 1.27 -11.27
CA GLY A 342 6.15 2.32 -10.39
C GLY A 342 5.30 1.77 -9.26
N SER A 343 5.32 2.44 -8.11
CA SER A 343 4.51 2.13 -6.94
C SER A 343 3.06 1.90 -7.35
N SER A 344 2.63 0.64 -7.28
CA SER A 344 1.25 0.27 -7.52
C SER A 344 0.56 0.25 -6.18
N LEU A 345 -0.32 1.22 -5.93
CA LEU A 345 -1.41 0.98 -4.98
C LEU A 345 -2.31 -0.10 -5.59
N THR A 346 -1.91 -1.37 -5.48
CA THR A 346 -2.83 -2.46 -5.75
C THR A 346 -3.72 -2.63 -4.54
N VAL A 347 -5.01 -2.93 -4.76
CA VAL A 347 -5.84 -3.45 -3.68
C VAL A 347 -5.08 -4.60 -3.01
N PRO A 348 -4.80 -4.53 -1.70
CA PRO A 348 -3.91 -5.49 -1.07
C PRO A 348 -4.42 -6.92 -1.26
N SER A 349 -3.51 -7.86 -1.49
CA SER A 349 -3.84 -9.25 -1.83
C SER A 349 -4.71 -9.97 -0.79
N TRP A 350 -4.74 -9.50 0.47
CA TRP A 350 -5.55 -10.04 1.56
C TRP A 350 -7.06 -9.71 1.45
N THR A 351 -7.47 -8.76 0.61
CA THR A 351 -8.89 -8.42 0.36
C THR A 351 -9.68 -9.54 -0.32
N ILE A 352 -8.98 -10.44 -1.03
CA ILE A 352 -9.61 -11.50 -1.83
C ILE A 352 -10.05 -12.69 -0.95
N THR A 353 -9.43 -12.91 0.21
CA THR A 353 -9.73 -14.08 1.05
C THR A 353 -11.10 -14.00 1.74
N GLY A 354 -11.58 -12.78 2.08
CA GLY A 354 -12.89 -12.58 2.71
C GLY A 354 -14.08 -12.57 1.74
N SER A 355 -13.86 -12.15 0.49
CA SER A 355 -14.94 -11.97 -0.50
C SER A 355 -15.46 -13.28 -1.10
N VAL A 356 -14.69 -14.37 -1.01
CA VAL A 356 -15.04 -15.67 -1.61
C VAL A 356 -16.20 -16.35 -0.89
N CYS A 357 -16.35 -16.21 0.43
CA CYS A 357 -17.48 -16.83 1.14
C CYS A 357 -18.82 -16.16 0.83
N VAL A 358 -18.83 -14.83 0.61
CA VAL A 358 -20.07 -14.09 0.30
C VAL A 358 -20.50 -14.26 -1.16
N LEU A 359 -19.54 -14.34 -2.11
CA LEU A 359 -19.85 -14.58 -3.54
C LEU A 359 -20.41 -15.99 -3.80
N ILE A 360 -20.08 -16.99 -2.97
CA ILE A 360 -20.64 -18.34 -3.09
C ILE A 360 -22.11 -18.36 -2.63
N LEU A 361 -22.51 -17.51 -1.68
CA LEU A 361 -23.88 -17.44 -1.19
C LEU A 361 -24.82 -16.65 -2.13
N SER A 362 -24.33 -15.64 -2.84
CA SER A 362 -25.14 -14.85 -3.79
C SER A 362 -25.33 -15.49 -5.17
N THR A 363 -24.77 -16.70 -5.39
CA THR A 363 -24.94 -17.48 -6.63
C THR A 363 -25.76 -18.77 -6.45
N LEU A 364 -26.22 -19.04 -5.22
CA LEU A 364 -27.21 -20.07 -4.87
C LEU A 364 -28.60 -19.44 -4.78
#